data_AF-G6FYK5-F1
#
_entry.id   AF-G6FYK5-F1
#
_cell.length_a   1.000
_cell.length_b   1.000
_cell.length_c   1.000
_cell.angle_alpha   90.00
_cell.angle_beta   90.00
_cell.angle_gamma   90.00
#
_symmetry.space_group_name_H-M   'P 1'
#
loop_
_entity.id
_entity.type
_entity.pdbx_description
1 polymer ?
#
loop_
_entity_poly.entity_id
_entity_poly.type
_entity_poly.pdbx_seq_one_letter_code
_entity_poly.pdbx_strand_id
1 'polypeptide(L)'
;MNFLTYVMHLVGSGAVAYYSAAQIRDSKTRPNVLAGFQLAESGSVPFLTKLSDRAAVEGDTWLAEKLTKHAADETRHGQIFAHALKQLNKQVIDFKSLPQGTEENKSQQRRSPFFAAYFEGYTQEQLKPDVIDWGVFMGSTYILELDASKDFARMAKVLPDDDPKSRNLKLGMLSVAKDETGHAGYLYEAMMRRMSAVEVQKLVDEWRTRKVNALLAFAANILQVKGQTRSLVQDGAASESDSELIVA
;
A
#
# COMPACT_ATOMS: atom_id res chain seq x y z
N MET A 1 -21.85 4.72 9.58
CA MET A 1 -20.69 5.11 10.48
C MET A 1 -21.16 6.15 11.49
N ASN A 2 -20.69 5.97 12.70
CA ASN A 2 -21.16 6.97 13.69
C ASN A 2 -20.29 8.24 13.66
N PHE A 3 -20.82 9.35 14.04
CA PHE A 3 -20.28 10.72 13.92
C PHE A 3 -18.87 10.80 14.53
N LEU A 4 -18.59 10.19 15.60
CA LEU A 4 -17.26 10.22 16.24
C LEU A 4 -16.22 9.48 15.37
N THR A 5 -16.60 8.38 14.77
CA THR A 5 -15.70 7.65 13.86
C THR A 5 -15.43 8.47 12.59
N TYR A 6 -16.39 9.14 12.22
CA TYR A 6 -16.20 10.04 11.06
C TYR A 6 -15.23 11.17 11.38
N VAL A 7 -15.31 11.83 12.52
CA VAL A 7 -14.38 12.91 12.94
C VAL A 7 -12.98 12.34 13.13
N MET A 8 -12.89 11.12 13.61
CA MET A 8 -11.56 10.50 13.80
C MET A 8 -10.95 10.13 12.45
N HIS A 9 -11.77 9.70 11.67
CA HIS A 9 -11.29 9.46 10.29
C HIS A 9 -10.74 10.73 9.66
N LEU A 10 -11.48 11.79 9.86
CA LEU A 10 -11.01 13.05 9.24
C LEU A 10 -9.70 13.52 9.88
N VAL A 11 -9.62 13.40 11.15
CA VAL A 11 -8.40 13.85 11.84
C VAL A 11 -7.26 12.86 11.53
N GLY A 12 -7.59 11.56 11.58
CA GLY A 12 -6.58 10.54 11.25
C GLY A 12 -6.09 10.65 9.80
N SER A 13 -6.98 10.86 8.92
CA SER A 13 -6.59 10.97 7.49
C SER A 13 -5.75 12.24 7.24
N GLY A 14 -6.04 13.35 7.98
CA GLY A 14 -5.24 14.59 7.85
C GLY A 14 -3.82 14.40 8.40
N ALA A 15 -3.73 13.75 9.51
CA ALA A 15 -2.39 13.55 10.13
C ALA A 15 -1.54 12.61 9.25
N VAL A 16 -2.16 11.54 8.74
CA VAL A 16 -1.41 10.61 7.87
C VAL A 16 -0.98 11.33 6.58
N ALA A 17 -1.86 12.14 6.13
CA ALA A 17 -1.50 12.90 4.90
C ALA A 17 -0.35 13.88 5.18
N TYR A 18 -0.47 14.57 6.28
CA TYR A 18 0.62 15.52 6.58
C TYR A 18 1.95 14.78 6.79
N TYR A 19 1.86 13.74 7.59
CA TYR A 19 3.10 12.99 7.92
C TYR A 19 3.69 12.37 6.64
N SER A 20 2.90 11.74 5.85
CA SER A 20 3.39 11.11 4.60
C SER A 20 3.91 12.16 3.63
N ALA A 21 3.28 13.29 3.58
CA ALA A 21 3.79 14.37 2.70
C ALA A 21 5.15 14.90 3.19
N ALA A 22 5.20 15.04 4.46
CA ALA A 22 6.49 15.55 5.00
C ALA A 22 7.62 14.55 4.73
N GLN A 23 7.32 13.28 4.83
CA GLN A 23 8.39 12.28 4.68
C GLN A 23 8.83 12.17 3.21
N ILE A 24 7.88 12.20 2.33
CA ILE A 24 8.26 12.03 0.91
C ILE A 24 8.95 13.30 0.40
N ARG A 25 8.64 14.42 1.00
CA ARG A 25 9.29 15.67 0.56
C ARG A 25 10.74 15.73 1.08
N ASP A 26 10.91 15.13 2.16
CA ASP A 26 12.25 15.19 2.77
C ASP A 26 13.18 14.19 2.06
N SER A 27 14.37 14.72 1.59
CA SER A 27 15.28 13.89 0.77
C SER A 27 15.89 12.75 1.61
N LYS A 28 15.89 12.94 2.93
CA LYS A 28 16.50 11.89 3.77
C LYS A 28 15.50 10.75 4.04
N THR A 29 14.30 11.09 4.11
CA THR A 29 13.31 10.02 4.44
C THR A 29 12.67 9.46 3.16
N ARG A 30 12.84 10.08 2.12
CA ARG A 30 12.12 9.75 0.87
C ARG A 30 12.50 8.34 0.39
N PRO A 31 13.72 8.00 0.41
CA PRO A 31 14.06 6.67 -0.10
C PRO A 31 13.36 5.55 0.70
N ASN A 32 13.33 5.66 1.96
CA ASN A 32 12.66 4.61 2.76
C ASN A 32 11.15 4.57 2.47
N VAL A 33 10.57 5.73 2.30
CA VAL A 33 9.13 5.75 1.97
C VAL A 33 8.91 5.08 0.60
N LEU A 34 9.75 5.39 -0.32
CA LEU A 34 9.58 4.82 -1.67
C LEU A 34 9.80 3.31 -1.63
N ALA A 35 10.74 2.92 -0.84
CA ALA A 35 10.95 1.46 -0.73
C ALA A 35 9.71 0.77 -0.13
N GLY A 36 9.16 1.42 0.90
CA GLY A 36 7.89 0.86 1.46
C GLY A 36 6.80 0.73 0.39
N PHE A 37 6.67 1.77 -0.41
CA PHE A 37 5.63 1.70 -1.46
C PHE A 37 5.95 0.58 -2.46
N GLN A 38 7.21 0.52 -2.80
CA GLN A 38 7.55 -0.53 -3.78
C GLN A 38 7.23 -1.92 -3.22
N LEU A 39 7.57 -2.19 -1.96
CA LEU A 39 7.31 -3.52 -1.38
C LEU A 39 5.81 -3.77 -1.26
N ALA A 40 5.12 -2.75 -0.84
CA ALA A 40 3.66 -2.96 -0.68
C ALA A 40 2.99 -3.21 -2.03
N GLU A 41 3.38 -2.41 -3.05
CA GLU A 41 2.65 -2.55 -4.33
C GLU A 41 3.05 -3.86 -5.03
N SER A 42 4.31 -4.24 -4.96
CA SER A 42 4.73 -5.49 -5.63
C SER A 42 4.34 -6.71 -4.79
N GLY A 43 4.25 -6.47 -3.50
CA GLY A 43 3.91 -7.59 -2.59
C GLY A 43 2.44 -8.03 -2.73
N SER A 44 1.62 -7.15 -3.26
CA SER A 44 0.19 -7.52 -3.33
C SER A 44 -0.11 -8.33 -4.60
N VAL A 45 0.80 -8.45 -5.56
CA VAL A 45 0.53 -9.00 -6.91
C VAL A 45 0.22 -10.50 -6.79
N PRO A 46 1.01 -11.26 -6.04
CA PRO A 46 0.67 -12.69 -5.99
C PRO A 46 -0.72 -12.92 -5.37
N PHE A 47 -0.99 -12.14 -4.34
CA PHE A 47 -2.34 -12.27 -3.74
C PHE A 47 -3.44 -11.98 -4.77
N LEU A 48 -3.37 -10.93 -5.54
CA LEU A 48 -4.42 -10.54 -6.51
C LEU A 48 -4.47 -11.55 -7.66
N THR A 49 -3.34 -12.05 -8.01
CA THR A 49 -3.33 -13.03 -9.11
C THR A 49 -4.07 -14.30 -8.68
N LYS A 50 -3.80 -14.71 -7.46
CA LYS A 50 -4.53 -15.92 -6.99
C LYS A 50 -6.03 -15.65 -6.85
N LEU A 51 -6.38 -14.48 -6.44
CA LEU A 51 -7.82 -14.15 -6.37
C LEU A 51 -8.44 -14.15 -7.77
N SER A 52 -7.64 -13.61 -8.67
CA SER A 52 -8.16 -13.64 -10.05
C SER A 52 -8.40 -15.08 -10.50
N ASP A 53 -7.42 -15.97 -10.25
CA ASP A 53 -7.62 -17.37 -10.64
C ASP A 53 -8.86 -17.95 -9.95
N ARG A 54 -8.91 -17.64 -8.69
CA ARG A 54 -10.08 -18.17 -7.97
C ARG A 54 -11.39 -17.65 -8.57
N ALA A 55 -11.46 -16.36 -8.82
CA ALA A 55 -12.72 -15.82 -9.39
C ALA A 55 -13.06 -16.52 -10.71
N ALA A 56 -12.03 -16.83 -11.47
CA ALA A 56 -12.29 -17.53 -12.76
C ALA A 56 -12.85 -18.93 -12.51
N VAL A 57 -12.26 -19.58 -11.58
CA VAL A 57 -12.72 -20.95 -11.26
C VAL A 57 -14.15 -20.92 -10.73
N GLU A 58 -14.49 -19.89 -10.10
CA GLU A 58 -15.86 -19.79 -9.54
C GLU A 58 -16.85 -19.27 -10.58
N GLY A 59 -16.34 -18.98 -11.77
CA GLY A 59 -17.24 -18.60 -12.89
C GLY A 59 -17.48 -17.09 -12.95
N ASP A 60 -16.81 -16.36 -12.11
CA ASP A 60 -16.98 -14.88 -12.20
C ASP A 60 -15.89 -14.27 -13.10
N THR A 61 -16.11 -14.24 -14.38
CA THR A 61 -15.06 -13.85 -15.37
C THR A 61 -14.84 -12.33 -15.33
N TRP A 62 -15.94 -11.63 -15.03
CA TRP A 62 -15.78 -10.17 -14.90
C TRP A 62 -14.81 -9.82 -13.77
N LEU A 63 -15.01 -10.39 -12.62
CA LEU A 63 -14.13 -10.08 -11.46
C LEU A 63 -12.70 -10.57 -11.73
N ALA A 64 -12.62 -11.75 -12.36
CA ALA A 64 -11.28 -12.25 -12.68
C ALA A 64 -10.51 -11.27 -13.57
N GLU A 65 -11.17 -10.72 -14.52
CA GLU A 65 -10.50 -9.76 -15.41
C GLU A 65 -10.09 -8.49 -14.66
N LYS A 66 -10.99 -8.00 -13.83
CA LYS A 66 -10.63 -6.78 -13.07
C LYS A 66 -9.43 -7.05 -12.14
N LEU A 67 -9.42 -8.20 -11.55
CA LEU A 67 -8.31 -8.49 -10.62
C LEU A 67 -7.00 -8.69 -11.40
N THR A 68 -7.14 -9.28 -12.54
CA THR A 68 -5.93 -9.40 -13.37
C THR A 68 -5.37 -8.02 -13.73
N LYS A 69 -6.24 -7.20 -14.16
CA LYS A 69 -5.76 -5.84 -14.45
C LYS A 69 -5.20 -5.15 -13.19
N HIS A 70 -5.93 -5.34 -12.09
CA HIS A 70 -5.46 -4.74 -10.82
C HIS A 70 -4.04 -5.24 -10.48
N ALA A 71 -3.78 -6.49 -10.69
CA ALA A 71 -2.44 -7.04 -10.41
C ALA A 71 -1.41 -6.43 -11.37
N ALA A 72 -1.77 -6.31 -12.61
CA ALA A 72 -0.84 -5.69 -13.57
C ALA A 72 -0.52 -4.24 -13.19
N ASP A 73 -1.54 -3.56 -12.77
CA ASP A 73 -1.29 -2.17 -12.34
C ASP A 73 -0.34 -2.14 -11.13
N GLU A 74 -0.52 -3.13 -10.17
CA GLU A 74 0.34 -3.08 -8.97
C GLU A 74 1.80 -3.42 -9.33
N THR A 75 1.95 -4.22 -10.40
CA THR A 75 3.32 -4.44 -10.90
C THR A 75 3.91 -3.14 -11.44
N ARG A 76 3.18 -2.54 -12.26
CA ARG A 76 3.66 -1.25 -12.80
C ARG A 76 3.93 -0.24 -11.68
N HIS A 77 3.00 -0.17 -10.69
CA HIS A 77 3.25 0.79 -9.58
C HIS A 77 4.59 0.48 -8.90
N GLY A 78 4.81 -0.82 -8.62
CA GLY A 78 6.11 -1.18 -8.01
C GLY A 78 7.30 -0.69 -8.84
N GLN A 79 7.19 -0.80 -10.11
CA GLN A 79 8.31 -0.37 -10.98
C GLN A 79 8.49 1.16 -10.93
N ILE A 80 7.41 1.85 -10.85
CA ILE A 80 7.52 3.32 -10.74
C ILE A 80 8.35 3.69 -9.51
N PHE A 81 8.08 3.03 -8.43
CA PHE A 81 8.81 3.42 -7.19
C PHE A 81 10.22 2.84 -7.22
N ALA A 82 10.36 1.69 -7.82
CA ALA A 82 11.73 1.16 -7.97
C ALA A 82 12.59 2.10 -8.81
N HIS A 83 11.98 2.51 -9.89
CA HIS A 83 12.72 3.45 -10.74
C HIS A 83 13.07 4.74 -9.97
N ALA A 84 12.15 5.27 -9.18
CA ALA A 84 12.45 6.49 -8.38
C ALA A 84 13.59 6.23 -7.40
N LEU A 85 13.62 5.04 -6.83
CA LEU A 85 14.72 4.72 -5.89
C LEU A 85 16.06 4.65 -6.65
N LYS A 86 15.98 4.05 -7.79
CA LYS A 86 17.21 3.98 -8.60
C LYS A 86 17.76 5.38 -8.91
N GLN A 87 16.92 6.34 -9.20
CA GLN A 87 17.38 7.71 -9.47
C GLN A 87 18.05 8.34 -8.25
N LEU A 88 17.73 7.69 -7.09
CA LEU A 88 18.40 8.18 -5.86
C LEU A 88 19.58 7.29 -5.50
N ASN A 89 19.96 6.40 -6.43
CA ASN A 89 21.03 5.43 -6.21
C ASN A 89 20.77 4.56 -4.98
N LYS A 90 19.45 4.35 -4.85
CA LYS A 90 19.04 3.46 -3.73
C LYS A 90 18.26 2.27 -4.29
N GLN A 91 18.30 1.08 -3.48
CA GLN A 91 17.45 -0.08 -3.83
C GLN A 91 16.96 -0.75 -2.54
N VAL A 92 15.79 -1.49 -2.77
CA VAL A 92 15.21 -2.13 -1.57
C VAL A 92 16.15 -3.26 -1.11
N ILE A 93 16.34 -3.43 0.20
CA ILE A 93 17.17 -4.52 0.73
C ILE A 93 16.49 -5.86 0.39
N ASP A 94 17.35 -6.75 -0.12
CA ASP A 94 16.82 -8.12 -0.33
C ASP A 94 16.74 -8.87 1.00
N PHE A 95 15.54 -8.87 1.53
CA PHE A 95 15.39 -9.41 2.91
C PHE A 95 15.54 -10.93 2.90
N LYS A 96 15.59 -11.55 1.72
CA LYS A 96 15.80 -13.01 1.60
C LYS A 96 17.30 -13.34 1.66
N SER A 97 18.10 -12.40 1.58
CA SER A 97 19.56 -12.63 1.51
C SER A 97 20.21 -12.24 2.84
N LEU A 98 19.34 -11.90 3.92
CA LEU A 98 19.90 -11.54 5.24
C LEU A 98 19.99 -12.81 6.10
N PRO A 99 21.25 -13.10 6.75
CA PRO A 99 21.49 -14.30 7.58
C PRO A 99 20.34 -14.53 8.58
N GLN A 100 19.48 -15.62 8.33
CA GLN A 100 18.35 -16.18 9.11
C GLN A 100 18.77 -16.45 10.56
N GLY A 101 19.04 -15.48 11.37
CA GLY A 101 19.18 -15.84 12.80
C GLY A 101 17.87 -15.61 13.56
N THR A 102 16.92 -16.74 13.58
CA THR A 102 16.07 -17.30 14.66
C THR A 102 14.63 -17.42 14.15
N GLU A 103 14.32 -18.24 13.25
CA GLU A 103 13.21 -18.75 12.42
C GLU A 103 12.21 -19.53 13.28
N GLU A 104 12.08 -19.21 14.66
CA GLU A 104 10.91 -19.96 15.18
C GLU A 104 9.98 -19.02 15.95
N ASN A 105 10.11 -17.56 15.70
CA ASN A 105 9.12 -16.65 16.33
C ASN A 105 8.75 -15.53 15.35
N LYS A 106 8.94 -15.64 14.02
CA LYS A 106 8.94 -14.49 13.07
C LYS A 106 7.67 -14.53 12.21
N SER A 107 6.84 -15.51 12.39
CA SER A 107 5.70 -15.47 11.44
C SER A 107 4.51 -14.73 12.06
N GLN A 108 4.65 -14.42 13.44
CA GLN A 108 3.59 -13.61 14.10
C GLN A 108 4.07 -12.19 14.36
N GLN A 109 5.44 -11.90 14.16
CA GLN A 109 6.11 -10.61 14.43
C GLN A 109 6.38 -9.86 13.13
N ARG A 110 5.87 -10.35 11.96
CA ARG A 110 6.16 -9.58 10.71
C ARG A 110 4.89 -8.91 10.21
N ARG A 111 3.78 -8.86 11.10
CA ARG A 111 2.59 -8.17 10.55
C ARG A 111 2.58 -6.70 11.01
N SER A 112 2.70 -5.80 9.95
CA SER A 112 2.50 -4.38 10.29
C SER A 112 1.41 -4.20 11.37
N PRO A 113 1.76 -3.81 12.64
CA PRO A 113 0.80 -3.52 13.73
C PRO A 113 -0.52 -2.95 13.19
N PHE A 114 -0.39 -2.24 12.11
CA PHE A 114 -1.64 -1.74 11.50
C PHE A 114 -2.48 -2.90 10.96
N PHE A 115 -1.85 -3.81 10.13
CA PHE A 115 -2.62 -4.90 9.49
C PHE A 115 -3.21 -5.84 10.55
N ALA A 116 -2.46 -6.06 11.56
CA ALA A 116 -3.02 -6.91 12.64
C ALA A 116 -4.28 -6.29 13.26
N ALA A 117 -4.20 -5.01 13.48
CA ALA A 117 -5.38 -4.33 14.06
C ALA A 117 -6.51 -4.22 13.02
N TYR A 118 -6.15 -4.00 11.78
CA TYR A 118 -7.17 -3.79 10.73
C TYR A 118 -7.97 -5.07 10.50
N PHE A 119 -7.37 -6.21 10.72
CA PHE A 119 -8.08 -7.47 10.43
C PHE A 119 -8.34 -8.22 11.74
N GLU A 120 -8.34 -7.40 12.78
CA GLU A 120 -8.66 -8.05 14.07
C GLU A 120 -9.93 -8.90 13.96
N GLY A 121 -9.72 -10.23 14.55
CA GLY A 121 -10.90 -11.14 14.53
C GLY A 121 -10.81 -12.13 13.36
N TYR A 122 -9.76 -11.92 12.46
CA TYR A 122 -9.55 -12.89 11.37
C TYR A 122 -8.21 -13.59 11.57
N THR A 123 -8.29 -14.94 11.33
CA THR A 123 -6.99 -15.65 11.36
C THR A 123 -6.26 -15.50 10.02
N GLN A 124 -5.01 -15.78 10.01
CA GLN A 124 -4.24 -15.68 8.75
C GLN A 124 -4.76 -16.67 7.70
N GLU A 125 -5.23 -17.72 8.22
CA GLU A 125 -5.74 -18.73 7.26
C GLU A 125 -7.01 -18.23 6.56
N GLN A 126 -7.70 -17.38 7.34
CA GLN A 126 -8.95 -16.90 6.74
C GLN A 126 -8.68 -15.78 5.71
N LEU A 127 -7.47 -15.33 5.78
CA LEU A 127 -7.19 -14.17 4.90
C LEU A 127 -6.38 -14.61 3.69
N LYS A 128 -6.28 -15.89 3.51
CA LYS A 128 -5.60 -16.37 2.30
C LYS A 128 -6.52 -16.24 1.07
N PRO A 129 -5.85 -15.97 -0.07
CA PRO A 129 -6.64 -15.68 -1.27
C PRO A 129 -7.53 -16.86 -1.67
N ASP A 130 -7.17 -18.05 -1.16
CA ASP A 130 -7.96 -19.23 -1.59
C ASP A 130 -9.28 -19.29 -0.84
N VAL A 131 -9.28 -18.61 0.30
CA VAL A 131 -10.52 -18.91 1.07
C VAL A 131 -11.10 -17.61 1.64
N ILE A 132 -10.42 -16.54 1.43
CA ILE A 132 -10.95 -15.30 2.07
C ILE A 132 -12.37 -15.02 1.55
N ASP A 133 -13.21 -14.61 2.55
CA ASP A 133 -14.57 -14.19 2.15
C ASP A 133 -14.52 -12.97 1.22
N TRP A 134 -15.38 -13.05 0.08
CA TRP A 134 -15.30 -11.94 -0.90
C TRP A 134 -15.69 -10.61 -0.26
N GLY A 135 -16.68 -10.64 0.69
CA GLY A 135 -17.05 -9.36 1.37
C GLY A 135 -15.88 -8.77 2.17
N VAL A 136 -15.11 -9.73 2.81
CA VAL A 136 -13.95 -9.23 3.57
C VAL A 136 -12.90 -8.65 2.62
N PHE A 137 -12.57 -9.32 1.54
CA PHE A 137 -11.56 -8.78 0.61
C PHE A 137 -12.04 -7.48 -0.03
N MET A 138 -13.26 -7.46 -0.58
CA MET A 138 -13.71 -6.24 -1.32
C MET A 138 -13.88 -5.06 -0.38
N GLY A 139 -14.45 -5.35 0.75
CA GLY A 139 -14.68 -4.22 1.70
C GLY A 139 -13.36 -3.64 2.21
N SER A 140 -12.53 -4.59 2.65
CA SER A 140 -11.27 -4.08 3.23
C SER A 140 -10.39 -3.41 2.15
N THR A 141 -10.28 -3.98 1.04
CA THR A 141 -9.38 -3.44 -0.02
C THR A 141 -9.97 -2.17 -0.64
N TYR A 142 -11.30 -2.12 -0.73
CA TYR A 142 -11.93 -0.86 -1.23
C TYR A 142 -11.48 0.32 -0.39
N ILE A 143 -11.48 0.18 0.95
CA ILE A 143 -11.13 1.32 1.82
C ILE A 143 -9.64 1.66 1.64
N LEU A 144 -8.79 0.59 1.55
CA LEU A 144 -7.35 0.87 1.46
C LEU A 144 -7.01 1.50 0.11
N GLU A 145 -7.63 1.02 -0.95
CA GLU A 145 -7.32 1.59 -2.28
C GLU A 145 -7.85 3.02 -2.40
N LEU A 146 -9.03 3.25 -1.86
CA LEU A 146 -9.58 4.62 -1.94
C LEU A 146 -8.69 5.61 -1.17
N ASP A 147 -8.26 5.23 -0.08
CA ASP A 147 -7.41 6.17 0.71
C ASP A 147 -6.03 6.31 0.06
N ALA A 148 -5.51 5.16 -0.39
CA ALA A 148 -4.20 5.26 -1.07
C ALA A 148 -4.28 6.22 -2.27
N SER A 149 -5.38 6.21 -2.95
CA SER A 149 -5.49 7.14 -4.10
C SER A 149 -5.35 8.59 -3.65
N LYS A 150 -5.95 8.89 -2.56
CA LYS A 150 -5.87 10.30 -2.09
C LYS A 150 -4.47 10.61 -1.52
N ASP A 151 -3.96 9.59 -0.86
CA ASP A 151 -2.63 9.85 -0.25
C ASP A 151 -1.58 10.07 -1.35
N PHE A 152 -1.60 9.25 -2.37
CA PHE A 152 -0.60 9.45 -3.43
C PHE A 152 -0.78 10.82 -4.10
N ALA A 153 -2.04 11.16 -4.32
CA ALA A 153 -2.25 12.48 -4.97
C ALA A 153 -1.73 13.61 -4.08
N ARG A 154 -2.00 13.53 -2.82
CA ARG A 154 -1.54 14.60 -1.92
C ARG A 154 -0.01 14.63 -1.83
N MET A 155 0.57 13.44 -1.71
CA MET A 155 2.04 13.43 -1.65
C MET A 155 2.65 13.98 -2.94
N ALA A 156 2.06 13.65 -4.01
CA ALA A 156 2.61 14.16 -5.28
C ALA A 156 2.60 15.70 -5.32
N LYS A 157 1.66 16.30 -4.63
CA LYS A 157 1.51 17.78 -4.70
C LYS A 157 2.63 18.49 -3.95
N VAL A 158 3.23 17.72 -3.09
CA VAL A 158 4.23 18.45 -2.26
C VAL A 158 5.62 18.25 -2.85
N LEU A 159 5.73 17.49 -3.94
CA LEU A 159 7.08 17.32 -4.53
C LEU A 159 7.43 18.53 -5.41
N PRO A 160 8.73 18.91 -5.39
CA PRO A 160 9.16 20.11 -6.14
C PRO A 160 9.07 19.89 -7.66
N ASP A 161 8.89 21.05 -8.38
CA ASP A 161 8.77 20.93 -9.85
C ASP A 161 10.10 21.34 -10.52
N ASP A 162 11.03 21.70 -9.70
CA ASP A 162 12.20 22.39 -10.32
C ASP A 162 13.31 21.39 -10.62
N ASP A 163 13.11 20.08 -10.26
CA ASP A 163 14.12 19.07 -10.62
C ASP A 163 13.41 17.89 -11.33
N PRO A 164 13.98 17.46 -12.43
CA PRO A 164 13.35 16.45 -13.31
C PRO A 164 13.06 15.15 -12.56
N LYS A 165 13.92 14.72 -11.62
CA LYS A 165 13.64 13.47 -10.88
C LYS A 165 12.38 13.60 -10.01
N SER A 166 12.29 14.69 -9.35
CA SER A 166 11.09 14.92 -8.51
C SER A 166 9.84 15.10 -9.37
N ARG A 167 10.02 15.72 -10.47
CA ARG A 167 8.85 15.91 -11.36
C ARG A 167 8.36 14.54 -11.88
N ASN A 168 9.28 13.70 -12.31
CA ASN A 168 8.87 12.37 -12.81
C ASN A 168 8.20 11.54 -11.69
N LEU A 169 8.79 11.61 -10.50
CA LEU A 169 8.15 10.92 -9.37
C LEU A 169 6.73 11.45 -9.13
N LYS A 170 6.65 12.73 -9.19
CA LYS A 170 5.29 13.31 -9.02
C LYS A 170 4.31 12.74 -10.06
N LEU A 171 4.68 12.73 -11.32
CA LEU A 171 3.77 12.21 -12.37
C LEU A 171 3.50 10.72 -12.13
N GLY A 172 4.56 10.05 -11.77
CA GLY A 172 4.35 8.62 -11.45
C GLY A 172 3.34 8.43 -10.32
N MET A 173 3.43 9.19 -9.25
CA MET A 173 2.48 9.04 -8.13
C MET A 173 1.06 9.44 -8.54
N LEU A 174 0.95 10.43 -9.37
CA LEU A 174 -0.42 10.80 -9.81
C LEU A 174 -1.02 9.68 -10.68
N SER A 175 -0.14 9.15 -11.48
CA SER A 175 -0.66 8.02 -12.28
C SER A 175 -1.10 6.86 -11.37
N VAL A 176 -0.33 6.54 -10.33
CA VAL A 176 -0.74 5.50 -9.36
C VAL A 176 -2.06 5.88 -8.69
N ALA A 177 -2.15 7.12 -8.32
CA ALA A 177 -3.41 7.56 -7.66
C ALA A 177 -4.62 7.32 -8.59
N LYS A 178 -4.44 7.61 -9.80
CA LYS A 178 -5.57 7.39 -10.72
C LYS A 178 -5.93 5.90 -10.80
N ASP A 179 -4.93 5.10 -10.91
CA ASP A 179 -5.22 3.65 -10.96
C ASP A 179 -5.88 3.18 -9.66
N GLU A 180 -5.40 3.74 -8.49
CA GLU A 180 -6.02 3.30 -7.22
C GLU A 180 -7.49 3.72 -7.13
N THR A 181 -7.84 4.84 -7.74
CA THR A 181 -9.27 5.20 -7.80
C THR A 181 -10.05 4.17 -8.62
N GLY A 182 -9.42 3.77 -9.70
CA GLY A 182 -10.08 2.72 -10.50
C GLY A 182 -10.22 1.40 -9.73
N HIS A 183 -9.20 1.02 -9.03
CA HIS A 183 -9.32 -0.20 -8.22
C HIS A 183 -10.44 -0.10 -7.17
N ALA A 184 -10.48 1.02 -6.52
CA ALA A 184 -11.58 1.19 -5.55
C ALA A 184 -12.94 1.15 -6.25
N GLY A 185 -13.00 1.73 -7.39
CA GLY A 185 -14.27 1.76 -8.13
C GLY A 185 -14.77 0.35 -8.46
N TYR A 186 -13.84 -0.47 -8.99
CA TYR A 186 -14.40 -1.77 -9.40
C TYR A 186 -14.70 -2.64 -8.17
N LEU A 187 -13.97 -2.43 -7.09
CA LEU A 187 -14.31 -3.21 -5.88
C LEU A 187 -15.70 -2.81 -5.34
N TYR A 188 -15.94 -1.56 -5.39
CA TYR A 188 -17.31 -1.14 -4.98
C TYR A 188 -18.36 -1.74 -5.91
N GLU A 189 -18.02 -1.67 -7.19
CA GLU A 189 -18.99 -2.27 -8.15
C GLU A 189 -19.15 -3.77 -7.88
N ALA A 190 -18.05 -4.40 -7.63
CA ALA A 190 -18.16 -5.84 -7.34
C ALA A 190 -19.08 -6.10 -6.15
N MET A 191 -18.98 -5.27 -5.10
CA MET A 191 -19.90 -5.42 -3.96
C MET A 191 -21.35 -5.17 -4.39
N MET A 192 -21.58 -4.19 -5.25
CA MET A 192 -22.97 -3.85 -5.67
C MET A 192 -23.54 -4.99 -6.53
N ARG A 193 -22.74 -5.73 -7.19
CA ARG A 193 -23.25 -6.84 -8.01
C ARG A 193 -23.66 -8.03 -7.12
N ARG A 194 -23.17 -8.02 -5.84
CA ARG A 194 -23.39 -9.23 -5.01
C ARG A 194 -24.35 -8.93 -3.85
N MET A 195 -24.42 -7.66 -3.63
CA MET A 195 -25.27 -7.35 -2.46
C MET A 195 -26.03 -6.04 -2.71
N SER A 196 -27.15 -5.79 -1.87
CA SER A 196 -27.90 -4.54 -2.00
C SER A 196 -27.06 -3.32 -1.60
N ALA A 197 -27.50 -2.18 -2.00
CA ALA A 197 -26.78 -0.93 -1.67
C ALA A 197 -26.68 -0.73 -0.16
N VAL A 198 -27.71 -1.14 0.52
CA VAL A 198 -27.67 -0.96 1.99
C VAL A 198 -26.60 -1.88 2.60
N GLU A 199 -26.54 -3.06 2.10
CA GLU A 199 -25.50 -3.98 2.63
C GLU A 199 -24.09 -3.48 2.27
N VAL A 200 -23.99 -2.93 1.09
CA VAL A 200 -22.67 -2.40 0.71
C VAL A 200 -22.28 -1.26 1.66
N GLN A 201 -23.20 -0.43 1.86
CA GLN A 201 -22.88 0.69 2.77
C GLN A 201 -22.50 0.17 4.17
N LYS A 202 -23.20 -0.78 4.62
CA LYS A 202 -22.84 -1.32 5.95
C LYS A 202 -21.42 -1.91 5.93
N LEU A 203 -21.13 -2.61 4.92
CA LEU A 203 -19.78 -3.20 4.82
C LEU A 203 -18.71 -2.11 4.74
N VAL A 204 -18.97 -1.10 3.97
CA VAL A 204 -18.00 0.02 3.88
C VAL A 204 -17.84 0.70 5.25
N ASP A 205 -18.95 0.90 5.89
CA ASP A 205 -18.85 1.56 7.21
C ASP A 205 -18.06 0.68 8.19
N GLU A 206 -18.32 -0.54 8.06
CA GLU A 206 -17.60 -1.44 8.98
C GLU A 206 -16.08 -1.36 8.73
N TRP A 207 -15.67 -1.44 7.55
CA TRP A 207 -14.23 -1.48 7.30
C TRP A 207 -13.59 -0.09 7.46
N ARG A 208 -14.35 0.89 7.19
CA ARG A 208 -13.83 2.23 7.55
C ARG A 208 -13.59 2.34 9.06
N THR A 209 -14.55 1.87 9.82
CA THR A 209 -14.37 1.94 11.29
C THR A 209 -13.14 1.11 11.71
N ARG A 210 -12.98 0.03 11.14
CA ARG A 210 -11.79 -0.79 11.48
C ARG A 210 -10.49 -0.07 11.11
N LYS A 211 -10.51 0.50 10.04
CA LYS A 211 -9.26 1.22 9.68
C LYS A 211 -8.95 2.32 10.70
N VAL A 212 -9.97 3.06 11.02
CA VAL A 212 -9.72 4.15 12.00
C VAL A 212 -9.20 3.55 13.31
N ASN A 213 -9.81 2.48 13.70
CA ASN A 213 -9.33 1.86 14.96
C ASN A 213 -7.88 1.37 14.83
N ALA A 214 -7.65 0.87 13.67
CA ALA A 214 -6.27 0.39 13.46
C ALA A 214 -5.26 1.55 13.48
N LEU A 215 -5.65 2.63 12.89
CA LEU A 215 -4.73 3.78 12.92
C LEU A 215 -4.52 4.28 14.34
N LEU A 216 -5.53 4.28 15.14
CA LEU A 216 -5.37 4.73 16.55
C LEU A 216 -4.47 3.76 17.31
N ALA A 217 -4.70 2.50 17.06
CA ALA A 217 -3.86 1.52 17.77
C ALA A 217 -2.39 1.68 17.35
N PHE A 218 -2.26 1.84 16.06
CA PHE A 218 -0.87 2.04 15.57
C PHE A 218 -0.25 3.30 16.18
N ALA A 219 -0.95 4.40 16.21
CA ALA A 219 -0.43 5.64 16.81
C ALA A 219 -0.10 5.43 18.29
N ALA A 220 -0.96 4.75 19.02
CA ALA A 220 -0.70 4.51 20.46
C ALA A 220 0.58 3.67 20.63
N ASN A 221 0.82 2.74 19.68
CA ASN A 221 2.01 1.88 19.78
C ASN A 221 3.29 2.66 19.46
N ILE A 222 3.22 3.55 18.51
CA ILE A 222 4.39 4.38 18.18
C ILE A 222 4.73 5.28 19.37
N LEU A 223 3.73 5.79 20.10
CA LEU A 223 4.02 6.65 21.26
C LEU A 223 4.60 5.83 22.42
N GLN A 224 4.38 4.50 22.36
CA GLN A 224 4.86 3.65 23.47
C GLN A 224 6.22 3.03 23.12
N VAL A 225 6.56 2.88 21.76
CA VAL A 225 7.82 2.22 21.37
C VAL A 225 8.81 3.30 20.91
N LYS A 226 9.72 3.90 21.77
CA LYS A 226 10.88 4.78 21.49
C LYS A 226 11.84 4.13 20.49
N GLY A 227 11.45 3.59 19.29
CA GLY A 227 12.56 2.93 18.54
C GLY A 227 12.66 3.51 17.12
N GLN A 228 13.94 3.79 16.61
CA GLN A 228 14.59 4.10 15.32
C GLN A 228 14.01 3.26 14.18
N THR A 229 13.07 3.86 13.25
CA THR A 229 12.61 3.23 12.00
C THR A 229 13.76 2.60 11.22
N ARG A 230 13.79 1.21 11.17
CA ARG A 230 14.79 0.42 10.41
C ARG A 230 14.80 0.82 8.93
N SER A 231 16.04 1.12 8.41
CA SER A 231 16.20 1.49 6.98
C SER A 231 15.81 0.31 6.07
N LEU A 232 15.02 0.67 4.94
CA LEU A 232 14.55 -0.37 3.98
C LEU A 232 15.37 -0.28 2.70
N VAL A 233 16.30 0.55 2.73
CA VAL A 233 16.99 0.75 1.44
C VAL A 233 18.49 0.60 1.67
N GLN A 234 19.27 0.10 0.61
CA GLN A 234 20.75 0.11 0.56
C GLN A 234 21.23 0.84 -0.71
N ASP A 235 22.58 1.18 -0.62
CA ASP A 235 23.12 1.87 -1.82
C ASP A 235 23.07 0.94 -3.04
N GLY A 236 22.48 1.56 -4.17
CA GLY A 236 22.36 0.78 -5.42
C GLY A 236 23.72 0.63 -6.11
N ALA A 237 23.94 -0.55 -6.81
CA ALA A 237 25.21 -0.76 -7.56
C ALA A 237 25.48 0.40 -8.52
N ALA A 238 26.73 1.03 -8.54
CA ALA A 238 27.13 2.17 -9.39
C ALA A 238 26.70 1.96 -10.85
N SER A 239 25.69 2.75 -11.32
CA SER A 239 25.31 2.72 -12.76
C SER A 239 26.44 3.31 -13.63
N GLU A 240 27.03 2.56 -14.61
CA GLU A 240 27.99 2.81 -15.71
C GLU A 240 27.90 4.25 -16.23
N SER A 241 26.95 5.13 -15.72
CA SER A 241 26.95 6.54 -16.17
C SER A 241 27.69 7.44 -15.17
N ASP A 242 28.12 6.89 -14.05
CA ASP A 242 28.93 7.66 -13.08
C ASP A 242 30.42 7.34 -13.26
N SER A 243 30.76 6.39 -14.14
CA SER A 243 32.19 6.04 -14.36
C SER A 243 32.75 6.83 -15.56
N GLU A 244 31.80 7.58 -16.26
CA GLU A 244 32.38 8.35 -17.40
C GLU A 244 32.60 9.82 -17.00
N LEU A 245 32.24 10.19 -15.71
CA LEU A 245 32.53 11.58 -15.30
C LEU A 245 33.69 11.62 -14.31
N ILE A 246 34.34 10.39 -14.06
CA ILE A 246 35.54 10.45 -13.20
C ILE A 246 36.78 10.14 -14.05
N VAL A 247 36.54 10.17 -15.41
CA VAL A 247 37.79 10.10 -16.20
C VAL A 247 37.71 11.15 -17.32
N ALA A 248 37.10 12.38 -17.10
CA ALA A 248 37.51 13.41 -18.09
C ALA A 248 38.02 14.65 -17.34
#